data_AF-A0A7T5UL67-F1
#
_entry.id   AF-A0A7T5UL67-F1
#
_cell.length_a   1.000
_cell.length_b   1.000
_cell.length_c   1.000
_cell.angle_alpha   90.00
_cell.angle_beta   90.00
_cell.angle_gamma   90.00
#
_symmetry.space_group_name_H-M   'P 1'
#
loop_
_entity.id
_entity.type
_entity.pdbx_description
1 polymer ?
#
loop_
_entity_poly.entity_id
_entity_poly.type
_entity_poly.pdbx_seq_one_letter_code
_entity_poly.pdbx_strand_id
1 'polypeptide(L)'
;MPRIILVGEDHTDIRAYRRLTRIFNAFKPHVISVETTPDYYATAMGYLDETSKDGVLEEKQRKLVVEYPDAHPETVRLFLTNMFSNMRAVRDYRRRHRTGMLFCETEETDKIIDQVMAIPDNNPGREFEKLLQQPPRRAFTDAEYTLEAYPVRDAPDLEAFLSERDAFAERLLRRQRNSVVHFGGLDHIYGDYHNLFDRLTDLQPIRMKLNAADRLRI
;
A
#
# COMPACT_ATOMS: atom_id res chain seq x y z
N MET A 1 9.23 -11.35 -23.23
CA MET A 1 9.61 -11.44 -21.80
C MET A 1 8.47 -10.88 -20.95
N PRO A 2 8.18 -11.45 -19.78
CA PRO A 2 7.19 -10.89 -18.87
C PRO A 2 7.59 -9.46 -18.50
N ARG A 3 6.62 -8.53 -18.54
CA ARG A 3 6.83 -7.15 -18.10
C ARG A 3 6.46 -7.05 -16.62
N ILE A 4 7.40 -6.66 -15.77
CA ILE A 4 7.16 -6.39 -14.36
C ILE A 4 7.12 -4.88 -14.16
N ILE A 5 6.04 -4.38 -13.56
CA ILE A 5 5.91 -2.99 -13.12
C ILE A 5 5.86 -3.02 -11.60
N LEU A 6 6.81 -2.36 -10.96
CA LEU A 6 6.88 -2.20 -9.51
C LEU A 6 6.38 -0.80 -9.14
N VAL A 7 5.30 -0.73 -8.37
CA VAL A 7 4.63 0.52 -7.98
C VAL A 7 4.81 0.74 -6.48
N GLY A 8 5.60 1.75 -6.10
CA GLY A 8 5.72 2.20 -4.72
C GLY A 8 4.54 3.10 -4.34
N GLU A 9 3.82 2.73 -3.29
CA GLU A 9 2.64 3.41 -2.74
C GLU A 9 2.98 4.06 -1.40
N ASP A 10 2.45 5.27 -1.20
CA ASP A 10 2.24 5.83 0.13
C ASP A 10 0.86 5.36 0.59
N HIS A 11 0.79 4.58 1.68
CA HIS A 11 -0.45 4.01 2.18
C HIS A 11 -1.46 5.07 2.68
N THR A 12 -1.04 6.34 2.77
CA THR A 12 -1.92 7.48 3.09
C THR A 12 -2.50 8.18 1.84
N ASP A 13 -2.16 7.73 0.63
CA ASP A 13 -2.63 8.33 -0.62
C ASP A 13 -4.14 8.16 -0.84
N ILE A 14 -4.91 9.23 -0.57
CA ILE A 14 -6.38 9.26 -0.81
C ILE A 14 -6.79 9.13 -2.27
N ARG A 15 -5.85 9.19 -3.22
CA ARG A 15 -6.09 8.97 -4.65
C ARG A 15 -5.63 7.58 -5.10
N ALA A 16 -5.20 6.71 -4.20
CA ALA A 16 -4.66 5.39 -4.55
C ALA A 16 -5.61 4.58 -5.43
N TYR A 17 -6.91 4.52 -5.10
CA TYR A 17 -7.90 3.82 -5.94
C TYR A 17 -7.86 4.29 -7.40
N ARG A 18 -7.88 5.62 -7.62
CA ARG A 18 -7.88 6.23 -8.95
C ARG A 18 -6.56 5.96 -9.67
N ARG A 19 -5.43 6.18 -8.98
CA ARG A 19 -4.07 6.05 -9.52
C ARG A 19 -3.76 4.59 -9.89
N LEU A 20 -4.08 3.63 -9.02
CA LEU A 20 -3.94 2.18 -9.32
C LEU A 20 -4.84 1.74 -10.47
N THR A 21 -6.10 2.18 -10.50
CA THR A 21 -7.00 1.87 -11.63
C THR A 21 -6.42 2.37 -12.96
N ARG A 22 -5.83 3.58 -12.98
CA ARG A 22 -5.13 4.14 -14.14
C ARG A 22 -3.94 3.28 -14.56
N ILE A 23 -3.11 2.86 -13.61
CA ILE A 23 -1.96 1.96 -13.85
C ILE A 23 -2.45 0.64 -14.46
N PHE A 24 -3.44 0.00 -13.85
CA PHE A 24 -3.94 -1.28 -14.34
C PHE A 24 -4.52 -1.15 -15.76
N ASN A 25 -5.26 -0.09 -16.06
CA ASN A 25 -5.80 0.15 -17.41
C ASN A 25 -4.70 0.44 -18.45
N ALA A 26 -3.64 1.14 -18.06
CA ALA A 26 -2.53 1.47 -18.95
C ALA A 26 -1.65 0.25 -19.26
N PHE A 27 -1.31 -0.55 -18.24
CA PHE A 27 -0.38 -1.67 -18.38
C PHE A 27 -1.04 -3.01 -18.65
N LYS A 28 -2.35 -3.13 -18.39
CA LYS A 28 -3.17 -4.32 -18.61
C LYS A 28 -2.51 -5.60 -18.08
N PRO A 29 -2.22 -5.68 -16.76
CA PRO A 29 -1.54 -6.83 -16.19
C PRO A 29 -2.36 -8.12 -16.34
N HIS A 30 -1.67 -9.23 -16.51
CA HIS A 30 -2.26 -10.57 -16.39
C HIS A 30 -2.34 -11.00 -14.92
N VAL A 31 -1.39 -10.52 -14.10
CA VAL A 31 -1.35 -10.76 -12.66
C VAL A 31 -1.15 -9.43 -11.94
N ILE A 32 -1.95 -9.20 -10.90
CA ILE A 32 -1.71 -8.14 -9.93
C ILE A 32 -1.06 -8.78 -8.70
N SER A 33 0.12 -8.32 -8.34
CA SER A 33 0.83 -8.74 -7.14
C SER A 33 0.69 -7.68 -6.06
N VAL A 34 0.48 -8.13 -4.82
CA VAL A 34 0.18 -7.26 -3.68
C VAL A 34 1.09 -7.59 -2.50
N GLU A 35 1.63 -6.57 -1.84
CA GLU A 35 2.23 -6.66 -0.51
C GLU A 35 1.09 -6.77 0.52
N THR A 36 0.60 -8.00 0.72
CA THR A 36 -0.33 -8.39 1.79
C THR A 36 -0.47 -9.91 1.82
N THR A 37 -0.94 -10.45 2.94
CA THR A 37 -1.40 -11.83 3.07
C THR A 37 -2.82 -12.03 2.52
N PRO A 38 -3.24 -13.28 2.21
CA PRO A 38 -4.61 -13.60 1.83
C PRO A 38 -5.64 -13.21 2.90
N ASP A 39 -5.31 -13.42 4.18
CA ASP A 39 -6.20 -13.17 5.32
C ASP A 39 -6.39 -11.69 5.58
N TYR A 40 -5.31 -10.90 5.50
CA TYR A 40 -5.41 -9.44 5.59
C TYR A 40 -6.23 -8.86 4.42
N TYR A 41 -6.05 -9.39 3.21
CA TYR A 41 -6.88 -9.01 2.07
C TYR A 41 -8.36 -9.35 2.28
N ALA A 42 -8.67 -10.53 2.85
CA ALA A 42 -10.05 -10.91 3.16
C ALA A 42 -10.67 -9.95 4.19
N THR A 43 -9.91 -9.57 5.22
CA THR A 43 -10.29 -8.55 6.21
C THR A 43 -10.58 -7.21 5.55
N ALA A 44 -9.69 -6.75 4.66
CA ALA A 44 -9.86 -5.53 3.90
C ALA A 44 -11.14 -5.56 3.03
N MET A 45 -11.45 -6.70 2.39
CA MET A 45 -12.69 -6.87 1.63
C MET A 45 -13.93 -6.82 2.53
N GLY A 46 -13.88 -7.48 3.70
CA GLY A 46 -14.95 -7.43 4.69
C GLY A 46 -15.24 -6.01 5.16
N TYR A 47 -14.19 -5.22 5.44
CA TYR A 47 -14.32 -3.81 5.79
C TYR A 47 -14.97 -2.98 4.67
N LEU A 48 -14.52 -3.15 3.42
CA LEU A 48 -15.07 -2.42 2.27
C LEU A 48 -16.55 -2.76 2.03
N ASP A 49 -16.93 -4.03 2.22
CA ASP A 49 -18.31 -4.47 2.07
C ASP A 49 -19.18 -3.96 3.23
N GLU A 50 -18.66 -3.97 4.46
CA GLU A 50 -19.35 -3.44 5.65
C GLU A 50 -19.60 -1.93 5.54
N THR A 51 -18.57 -1.15 5.19
CA THR A 51 -18.65 0.31 5.08
C THR A 51 -19.47 0.81 3.90
N SER A 52 -19.78 -0.08 2.94
CA SER A 52 -20.70 0.22 1.85
C SER A 52 -22.18 0.21 2.25
N LYS A 53 -22.51 -0.29 3.45
CA LYS A 53 -23.89 -0.33 3.96
C LYS A 53 -24.33 1.04 4.48
N ASP A 54 -25.59 1.37 4.24
CA ASP A 54 -26.18 2.65 4.64
C ASP A 54 -25.98 2.95 6.13
N GLY A 55 -25.44 4.13 6.43
CA GLY A 55 -25.23 4.63 7.80
C GLY A 55 -24.02 4.04 8.55
N VAL A 56 -23.36 3.00 8.03
CA VAL A 56 -22.21 2.38 8.71
C VAL A 56 -21.00 3.29 8.72
N LEU A 57 -20.72 3.98 7.61
CA LEU A 57 -19.60 4.93 7.53
C LEU A 57 -19.79 6.08 8.52
N GLU A 58 -20.99 6.65 8.58
CA GLU A 58 -21.34 7.73 9.52
C GLU A 58 -21.23 7.27 10.97
N GLU A 59 -21.66 6.04 11.28
CA GLU A 59 -21.51 5.45 12.61
C GLU A 59 -20.04 5.27 13.00
N LYS A 60 -19.21 4.70 12.11
CA LYS A 60 -17.76 4.53 12.36
C LYS A 60 -17.07 5.88 12.52
N GLN A 61 -17.39 6.86 11.69
CA GLN A 61 -16.88 8.24 11.81
C GLN A 61 -17.23 8.83 13.17
N ARG A 62 -18.49 8.72 13.62
CA ARG A 62 -18.93 9.21 14.92
C ARG A 62 -18.17 8.54 16.07
N LYS A 63 -17.97 7.22 16.02
CA LYS A 63 -17.20 6.48 17.04
C LYS A 63 -15.76 6.98 17.13
N LEU A 64 -15.07 7.12 15.99
CA LEU A 64 -13.69 7.61 15.96
C LEU A 64 -13.56 9.06 16.46
N VAL A 65 -14.51 9.95 16.14
CA VAL A 65 -14.48 11.33 16.67
C VAL A 65 -14.71 11.37 18.19
N VAL A 66 -15.45 10.41 18.76
CA VAL A 66 -15.60 10.28 20.22
C VAL A 66 -14.32 9.73 20.86
N GLU A 67 -13.67 8.76 20.21
CA GLU A 67 -12.41 8.16 20.68
C GLU A 67 -11.23 9.15 20.59
N TYR A 68 -11.21 9.99 19.56
CA TYR A 68 -10.21 11.02 19.31
C TYR A 68 -10.88 12.40 19.24
N PRO A 69 -11.12 13.07 20.38
CA PRO A 69 -11.87 14.34 20.43
C PRO A 69 -11.26 15.48 19.62
N ASP A 70 -9.93 15.45 19.42
CA ASP A 70 -9.19 16.44 18.63
C ASP A 70 -9.14 16.11 17.13
N ALA A 71 -9.71 14.97 16.71
CA ALA A 71 -9.71 14.58 15.31
C ALA A 71 -10.58 15.51 14.46
N HIS A 72 -10.05 15.91 13.30
CA HIS A 72 -10.78 16.68 12.31
C HIS A 72 -11.81 15.76 11.61
N PRO A 73 -13.13 16.01 11.74
CA PRO A 73 -14.15 15.05 11.28
C PRO A 73 -14.07 14.71 9.79
N GLU A 74 -13.71 15.68 8.94
CA GLU A 74 -13.54 15.45 7.50
C GLU A 74 -12.33 14.56 7.20
N THR A 75 -11.26 14.65 8.00
CA THR A 75 -10.07 13.82 7.85
C THR A 75 -10.37 12.38 8.27
N VAL A 76 -11.10 12.20 9.37
CA VAL A 76 -11.61 10.87 9.77
C VAL A 76 -12.47 10.26 8.66
N ARG A 77 -13.39 11.05 8.07
CA ARG A 77 -14.22 10.57 6.96
C ARG A 77 -13.36 10.15 5.76
N LEU A 78 -12.42 11.00 5.35
CA LEU A 78 -11.52 10.70 4.23
C LEU A 78 -10.68 9.46 4.50
N PHE A 79 -10.10 9.34 5.69
CA PHE A 79 -9.37 8.15 6.12
C PHE A 79 -10.24 6.89 5.99
N LEU A 80 -11.43 6.87 6.60
CA LEU A 80 -12.33 5.72 6.57
C LEU A 80 -12.76 5.33 5.16
N THR A 81 -12.99 6.32 4.27
CA THR A 81 -13.38 6.08 2.87
C THR A 81 -12.25 5.62 1.97
N ASN A 82 -11.00 5.92 2.34
CA ASN A 82 -9.81 5.57 1.57
C ASN A 82 -9.03 4.41 2.18
N MET A 83 -9.38 3.95 3.38
CA MET A 83 -8.84 2.74 3.96
C MET A 83 -9.08 1.56 3.00
N PHE A 84 -8.02 0.83 2.68
CA PHE A 84 -8.01 -0.25 1.69
C PHE A 84 -8.40 0.16 0.26
N SER A 85 -8.24 1.43 -0.11
CA SER A 85 -8.54 1.92 -1.46
C SER A 85 -7.69 1.24 -2.55
N ASN A 86 -6.47 0.81 -2.21
CA ASN A 86 -5.63 -0.03 -3.07
C ASN A 86 -6.24 -1.41 -3.32
N MET A 87 -6.64 -2.12 -2.27
CA MET A 87 -7.29 -3.43 -2.36
C MET A 87 -8.63 -3.35 -3.09
N ARG A 88 -9.37 -2.25 -2.92
CA ARG A 88 -10.57 -1.95 -3.70
C ARG A 88 -10.27 -1.88 -5.21
N ALA A 89 -9.19 -1.19 -5.61
CA ALA A 89 -8.79 -1.09 -7.01
C ALA A 89 -8.44 -2.47 -7.60
N VAL A 90 -7.73 -3.31 -6.84
CA VAL A 90 -7.41 -4.69 -7.23
C VAL A 90 -8.69 -5.49 -7.44
N ARG A 91 -9.58 -5.52 -6.45
CA ARG A 91 -10.86 -6.24 -6.52
C ARG A 91 -11.65 -5.86 -7.76
N ASP A 92 -11.85 -4.56 -7.96
CA ASP A 92 -12.68 -4.04 -9.03
C ASP A 92 -12.06 -4.35 -10.41
N TYR A 93 -10.75 -4.18 -10.57
CA TYR A 93 -10.05 -4.50 -11.82
C TYR A 93 -10.11 -6.01 -12.12
N ARG A 94 -9.83 -6.86 -11.14
CA ARG A 94 -9.88 -8.33 -11.30
C ARG A 94 -11.27 -8.82 -11.70
N ARG A 95 -12.33 -8.28 -11.10
CA ARG A 95 -13.72 -8.63 -11.45
C ARG A 95 -14.03 -8.31 -12.92
N ARG A 96 -13.52 -7.18 -13.44
CA ARG A 96 -13.76 -6.77 -14.83
C ARG A 96 -12.92 -7.54 -15.86
N HIS A 97 -11.69 -7.88 -15.52
CA HIS A 97 -10.70 -8.39 -16.49
C HIS A 97 -10.27 -9.85 -16.27
N ARG A 98 -10.79 -10.54 -15.25
CA ARG A 98 -10.39 -11.90 -14.85
C ARG A 98 -8.88 -12.03 -14.59
N THR A 99 -8.27 -10.97 -14.07
CA THR A 99 -6.84 -10.88 -13.78
C THR A 99 -6.47 -11.75 -12.57
N GLY A 100 -5.34 -12.47 -12.70
CA GLY A 100 -4.77 -13.25 -11.60
C GLY A 100 -4.32 -12.36 -10.44
N MET A 101 -4.18 -12.94 -9.26
CA MET A 101 -3.68 -12.24 -8.07
C MET A 101 -2.59 -13.06 -7.41
N LEU A 102 -1.59 -12.36 -6.89
CA LEU A 102 -0.44 -12.95 -6.21
C LEU A 102 -0.20 -12.20 -4.90
N PHE A 103 -0.32 -12.91 -3.77
CA PHE A 103 0.02 -12.39 -2.45
C PHE A 103 1.51 -12.56 -2.22
N CYS A 104 2.19 -11.48 -1.87
CA CYS A 104 3.64 -11.43 -1.72
C CYS A 104 4.11 -11.22 -0.28
N GLU A 105 3.31 -11.65 0.68
CA GLU A 105 3.65 -11.69 2.10
C GLU A 105 3.27 -13.02 2.75
N THR A 106 3.83 -13.27 3.93
CA THR A 106 3.49 -14.43 4.77
C THR A 106 2.87 -13.98 6.08
N GLU A 107 2.20 -14.90 6.79
CA GLU A 107 1.66 -14.60 8.11
C GLU A 107 2.76 -14.25 9.13
N GLU A 108 3.95 -14.84 8.96
CA GLU A 108 5.10 -14.52 9.79
C GLU A 108 5.57 -13.08 9.57
N THR A 109 5.56 -12.59 8.32
CA THR A 109 5.92 -11.19 8.05
C THR A 109 4.89 -10.24 8.65
N ASP A 110 3.59 -10.53 8.55
CA ASP A 110 2.53 -9.75 9.20
C ASP A 110 2.73 -9.64 10.73
N LYS A 111 3.09 -10.74 11.40
CA LYS A 111 3.31 -10.73 12.87
C LYS A 111 4.54 -9.93 13.29
N ILE A 112 5.55 -9.84 12.43
CA ILE A 112 6.77 -9.07 12.70
C ILE A 112 6.51 -7.57 12.48
N ILE A 113 5.61 -7.18 11.57
CA ILE A 113 5.16 -5.78 11.42
C ILE A 113 4.69 -5.26 12.77
N ASP A 114 3.80 -5.98 13.46
CA ASP A 114 3.27 -5.55 14.76
C ASP A 114 4.38 -5.34 15.81
N GLN A 115 5.47 -6.12 15.75
CA GLN A 115 6.60 -6.02 16.67
C GLN A 115 7.54 -4.86 16.33
N VAL A 116 7.85 -4.66 15.05
CA VAL A 116 8.70 -3.56 14.57
C VAL A 116 7.99 -2.21 14.72
N MET A 117 6.68 -2.18 14.49
CA MET A 117 5.83 -1.00 14.67
C MET A 117 5.53 -0.69 16.14
N ALA A 118 5.76 -1.62 17.07
CA ALA A 118 5.64 -1.38 18.51
C ALA A 118 6.86 -0.66 19.12
N ILE A 119 7.94 -0.46 18.36
CA ILE A 119 9.10 0.32 18.80
C ILE A 119 8.66 1.79 18.99
N PRO A 120 8.89 2.43 20.15
CA PRO A 120 8.31 3.75 20.49
C PRO A 120 8.58 4.88 19.50
N ASP A 121 9.74 4.86 18.84
CA ASP A 121 10.13 5.85 17.82
C ASP A 121 9.55 5.55 16.42
N ASN A 122 9.02 4.34 16.22
CA ASN A 122 8.31 3.91 15.00
C ASN A 122 6.79 3.77 15.23
N ASN A 123 6.27 4.21 16.38
CA ASN A 123 4.89 3.92 16.78
C ASN A 123 3.87 4.58 15.82
N PRO A 124 3.21 3.80 14.96
CA PRO A 124 2.26 4.33 13.98
C PRO A 124 1.01 4.93 14.63
N GLY A 125 0.72 4.57 15.89
CA GLY A 125 -0.42 5.14 16.63
C GLY A 125 -0.28 6.64 16.88
N ARG A 126 0.95 7.15 17.08
CA ARG A 126 1.20 8.59 17.22
C ARG A 126 1.06 9.33 15.90
N GLU A 127 1.51 8.74 14.80
CA GLU A 127 1.36 9.33 13.47
C GLU A 127 -0.09 9.25 12.97
N PHE A 128 -0.82 8.19 13.34
CA PHE A 128 -2.24 8.04 13.08
C PHE A 128 -3.06 9.13 13.80
N GLU A 129 -2.84 9.32 15.11
CA GLU A 129 -3.54 10.36 15.87
C GLU A 129 -3.23 11.77 15.32
N LYS A 130 -1.94 12.07 15.06
CA LYS A 130 -1.54 13.33 14.42
C LYS A 130 -2.20 13.53 13.06
N LEU A 131 -2.28 12.48 12.24
CA LEU A 131 -2.95 12.54 10.94
C LEU A 131 -4.42 12.91 11.11
N LEU A 132 -5.13 12.26 12.04
CA LEU A 132 -6.55 12.54 12.30
C LEU A 132 -6.79 13.97 12.78
N GLN A 133 -5.87 14.56 13.56
CA GLN A 133 -5.98 15.94 14.07
C GLN A 133 -5.76 17.01 12.98
N GLN A 134 -5.15 16.66 11.84
CA GLN A 134 -4.87 17.61 10.78
C GLN A 134 -6.10 17.84 9.87
N PRO A 135 -6.30 19.05 9.32
CA PRO A 135 -7.29 19.25 8.27
C PRO A 135 -6.89 18.47 6.99
N PRO A 136 -7.85 18.07 6.13
CA PRO A 136 -7.61 17.19 4.98
C PRO A 136 -6.46 17.62 4.07
N ARG A 137 -6.33 18.93 3.83
CA ARG A 137 -5.29 19.49 2.96
C ARG A 137 -3.87 19.29 3.50
N ARG A 138 -3.71 19.08 4.80
CA ARG A 138 -2.42 18.80 5.46
C ARG A 138 -2.24 17.31 5.71
N ALA A 139 -3.31 16.62 6.13
CA ALA A 139 -3.29 15.20 6.42
C ALA A 139 -2.93 14.34 5.19
N PHE A 140 -3.36 14.76 4.00
CA PHE A 140 -3.21 13.98 2.76
C PHE A 140 -2.46 14.79 1.68
N THR A 141 -1.25 15.23 2.00
CA THR A 141 -0.38 15.89 1.04
C THR A 141 0.25 14.88 0.09
N ASP A 142 0.55 15.29 -1.15
CA ASP A 142 1.49 14.53 -2.00
C ASP A 142 2.91 14.76 -1.43
N ALA A 143 3.21 14.17 -0.28
CA ALA A 143 4.57 14.20 0.24
C ALA A 143 5.46 13.46 -0.77
N GLU A 144 6.54 14.11 -1.22
CA GLU A 144 7.54 13.40 -2.02
C GLU A 144 8.29 12.47 -1.08
N TYR A 145 8.24 11.17 -1.36
CA TYR A 145 9.14 10.22 -0.71
C TYR A 145 10.59 10.65 -0.93
N THR A 146 11.30 10.84 0.18
CA THR A 146 12.74 11.13 0.23
C THR A 146 13.40 10.14 1.18
N LEU A 147 14.62 9.71 0.84
CA LEU A 147 15.43 8.84 1.71
C LEU A 147 15.79 9.51 3.04
N GLU A 148 15.81 10.85 3.07
CA GLU A 148 16.05 11.63 4.28
C GLU A 148 14.90 11.51 5.28
N ALA A 149 13.67 11.31 4.82
CA ALA A 149 12.51 11.16 5.68
C ALA A 149 12.39 9.75 6.28
N TYR A 150 13.01 8.73 5.66
CA TYR A 150 12.90 7.33 6.06
C TYR A 150 14.17 6.54 5.71
N PRO A 151 15.30 6.75 6.42
CA PRO A 151 16.54 6.04 6.16
C PRO A 151 16.49 4.62 6.74
N VAL A 152 16.09 3.64 5.92
CA VAL A 152 15.96 2.23 6.32
C VAL A 152 17.31 1.66 6.73
N ARG A 153 18.38 2.03 6.02
CA ARG A 153 19.76 1.56 6.30
C ARG A 153 20.26 1.88 7.71
N ASP A 154 19.71 2.92 8.34
CA ASP A 154 20.12 3.37 9.67
C ASP A 154 19.36 2.61 10.79
N ALA A 155 18.43 1.71 10.41
CA ALA A 155 17.64 0.86 11.28
C ALA A 155 17.82 -0.64 10.91
N PRO A 156 18.88 -1.32 11.42
CA PRO A 156 19.26 -2.67 10.99
C PRO A 156 18.16 -3.73 11.12
N ASP A 157 17.34 -3.65 12.17
CA ASP A 157 16.22 -4.58 12.37
C ASP A 157 15.12 -4.38 11.32
N LEU A 158 14.85 -3.11 10.94
CA LEU A 158 13.91 -2.77 9.88
C LEU A 158 14.45 -3.20 8.51
N GLU A 159 15.74 -2.97 8.23
CA GLU A 159 16.39 -3.43 7.01
C GLU A 159 16.31 -4.95 6.88
N ALA A 160 16.66 -5.70 7.93
CA ALA A 160 16.62 -7.16 7.92
C ALA A 160 15.20 -7.67 7.63
N PHE A 161 14.20 -7.08 8.29
CA PHE A 161 12.80 -7.40 8.10
C PHE A 161 12.31 -7.12 6.66
N LEU A 162 12.56 -5.92 6.12
CA LEU A 162 12.15 -5.56 4.76
C LEU A 162 12.88 -6.40 3.71
N SER A 163 14.15 -6.70 3.93
CA SER A 163 14.97 -7.55 3.07
C SER A 163 14.42 -8.98 2.97
N GLU A 164 13.90 -9.55 4.06
CA GLU A 164 13.24 -10.86 4.05
C GLU A 164 11.91 -10.83 3.27
N ARG A 165 11.08 -9.80 3.49
CA ARG A 165 9.83 -9.58 2.73
C ARG A 165 10.10 -9.48 1.23
N ASP A 166 11.10 -8.70 0.85
CA ASP A 166 11.50 -8.55 -0.55
C ASP A 166 12.02 -9.84 -1.16
N ALA A 167 12.81 -10.62 -0.43
CA ALA A 167 13.27 -11.93 -0.89
C ALA A 167 12.10 -12.90 -1.13
N PHE A 168 11.04 -12.83 -0.33
CA PHE A 168 9.83 -13.63 -0.55
C PHE A 168 9.07 -13.17 -1.81
N ALA A 169 8.83 -11.86 -1.95
CA ALA A 169 8.17 -11.28 -3.12
C ALA A 169 8.94 -11.59 -4.41
N GLU A 170 10.27 -11.44 -4.39
CA GLU A 170 11.18 -11.77 -5.50
C GLU A 170 10.96 -13.20 -6.01
N ARG A 171 10.97 -14.19 -5.10
CA ARG A 171 10.79 -15.61 -5.46
C ARG A 171 9.48 -15.85 -6.20
N LEU A 172 8.40 -15.17 -5.81
CA LEU A 172 7.09 -15.31 -6.42
C LEU A 172 6.99 -14.59 -7.76
N LEU A 173 7.55 -13.39 -7.85
CA LEU A 173 7.59 -12.58 -9.07
C LEU A 173 8.43 -13.25 -10.17
N ARG A 174 9.59 -13.83 -9.83
CA ARG A 174 10.45 -14.58 -10.77
C ARG A 174 9.78 -15.79 -11.40
N ARG A 175 8.75 -16.37 -10.75
CA ARG A 175 7.97 -17.50 -11.29
C ARG A 175 6.93 -17.07 -12.32
N GLN A 176 6.61 -15.78 -12.40
CA GLN A 176 5.61 -15.28 -13.32
C GLN A 176 6.12 -15.26 -14.76
N ARG A 177 5.30 -15.79 -15.68
CA ARG A 177 5.58 -15.81 -17.12
C ARG A 177 4.83 -14.72 -17.89
N ASN A 178 3.87 -14.06 -17.23
CA ASN A 178 3.00 -13.04 -17.80
C ASN A 178 3.36 -11.65 -17.26
N SER A 179 2.71 -10.60 -17.80
CA SER A 179 2.90 -9.26 -17.25
C SER A 179 2.31 -9.13 -15.84
N VAL A 180 3.08 -8.51 -14.96
CA VAL A 180 2.76 -8.30 -13.55
C VAL A 180 2.80 -6.82 -13.24
N VAL A 181 1.78 -6.32 -12.55
CA VAL A 181 1.88 -5.07 -11.79
C VAL A 181 1.91 -5.47 -10.33
N HIS A 182 3.05 -5.23 -9.67
CA HIS A 182 3.22 -5.35 -8.24
C HIS A 182 3.07 -3.98 -7.60
N PHE A 183 2.29 -3.85 -6.54
CA PHE A 183 2.30 -2.66 -5.70
C PHE A 183 2.56 -3.03 -4.25
N GLY A 184 3.33 -2.15 -3.60
CA GLY A 184 3.77 -2.25 -2.22
C GLY A 184 4.22 -0.88 -1.71
N GLY A 185 4.60 -0.79 -0.46
CA GLY A 185 5.13 0.40 0.17
C GLY A 185 6.33 0.97 -0.58
N LEU A 186 6.55 2.27 -0.43
CA LEU A 186 7.66 2.97 -1.11
C LEU A 186 9.03 2.38 -0.78
N ASP A 187 9.25 1.88 0.43
CA ASP A 187 10.55 1.33 0.86
C ASP A 187 10.96 0.10 0.05
N HIS A 188 10.02 -0.77 -0.31
CA HIS A 188 10.27 -1.94 -1.16
C HIS A 188 10.82 -1.57 -2.54
N ILE A 189 10.61 -0.34 -3.00
CA ILE A 189 10.94 0.11 -4.36
C ILE A 189 12.02 1.20 -4.38
N TYR A 190 12.09 2.02 -3.34
CA TYR A 190 12.93 3.22 -3.25
C TYR A 190 13.79 3.28 -1.99
N GLY A 191 13.64 2.36 -1.04
CA GLY A 191 14.40 2.34 0.22
C GLY A 191 15.90 2.17 -0.01
N ASP A 192 16.72 2.70 0.89
CA ASP A 192 18.18 2.74 0.81
C ASP A 192 18.86 1.45 1.30
N TYR A 193 18.30 0.30 0.94
CA TYR A 193 18.84 -1.04 1.18
C TYR A 193 18.72 -1.88 -0.10
N HIS A 194 19.12 -3.15 -0.08
CA HIS A 194 18.96 -4.08 -1.22
C HIS A 194 17.47 -4.52 -1.38
N ASN A 195 16.66 -3.57 -1.84
CA ASN A 195 15.20 -3.63 -1.94
C ASN A 195 14.71 -4.51 -3.11
N LEU A 196 13.38 -4.66 -3.27
CA LEU A 196 12.78 -5.48 -4.32
C LEU A 196 13.15 -5.05 -5.74
N PHE A 197 13.27 -3.74 -5.98
CA PHE A 197 13.67 -3.24 -7.30
C PHE A 197 15.11 -3.65 -7.64
N ASP A 198 16.03 -3.52 -6.70
CA ASP A 198 17.43 -3.93 -6.88
C ASP A 198 17.54 -5.43 -7.14
N ARG A 199 16.81 -6.23 -6.35
CA ARG A 199 16.73 -7.69 -6.48
C ARG A 199 16.23 -8.17 -7.84
N LEU A 200 15.37 -7.41 -8.48
CA LEU A 200 14.75 -7.77 -9.76
C LEU A 200 15.38 -7.06 -10.96
N THR A 201 16.45 -6.27 -10.79
CA THR A 201 17.04 -5.44 -11.85
C THR A 201 17.43 -6.23 -13.11
N ASP A 202 17.84 -7.50 -12.96
CA ASP A 202 18.14 -8.39 -14.08
C ASP A 202 16.93 -8.67 -14.99
N LEU A 203 15.71 -8.57 -14.45
CA LEU A 203 14.45 -8.68 -15.19
C LEU A 203 13.99 -7.36 -15.82
N GLN A 204 14.76 -6.28 -15.66
CA GLN A 204 14.47 -4.93 -16.17
C GLN A 204 13.06 -4.42 -15.79
N PRO A 205 12.69 -4.40 -14.49
CA PRO A 205 11.38 -3.95 -14.05
C PRO A 205 11.21 -2.45 -14.33
N ILE A 206 9.96 -2.05 -14.62
CA ILE A 206 9.59 -0.64 -14.66
C ILE A 206 9.31 -0.18 -13.23
N ARG A 207 10.12 0.76 -12.73
CA ARG A 207 9.91 1.39 -11.42
C ARG A 207 8.95 2.57 -11.53
N MET A 208 7.95 2.67 -10.65
CA MET A 208 7.00 3.77 -10.67
C MET A 208 6.59 4.17 -9.24
N LYS A 209 6.47 5.47 -8.94
CA LYS A 209 5.72 5.95 -7.77
C LYS A 209 4.24 5.99 -8.12
N LEU A 210 3.34 5.71 -7.18
CA LEU A 210 1.90 5.69 -7.44
C LEU A 210 1.38 7.02 -8.03
N ASN A 211 1.89 8.15 -7.54
CA ASN A 211 1.52 9.48 -8.04
C ASN A 211 1.91 9.75 -9.51
N ALA A 212 2.86 9.00 -10.09
CA ALA A 212 3.19 9.12 -11.51
C ALA A 212 2.06 8.64 -12.42
N ALA A 213 1.06 7.93 -11.88
CA ALA A 213 -0.16 7.55 -12.61
C ALA A 213 -0.96 8.76 -13.13
N ASP A 214 -0.82 9.92 -12.48
CA ASP A 214 -1.47 11.16 -12.91
C ASP A 214 -0.94 11.65 -14.27
N ARG A 215 0.25 11.20 -14.69
CA ARG A 215 0.89 11.57 -15.97
C ARG A 215 0.71 10.53 -17.08
N LEU A 216 0.15 9.36 -16.78
CA LEU A 216 -0.11 8.33 -17.79
C LEU A 216 -1.16 8.83 -18.79
N ARG A 217 -0.89 8.71 -20.10
CA ARG A 217 -1.88 8.94 -21.15
C ARG A 217 -2.57 7.60 -21.41
N ILE A 218 -3.87 7.50 -21.13
CA ILE A 218 -4.70 6.28 -21.23
C ILE A 218 -5.80 6.56 -22.25
#